data_AF-A0A934NF77-F1
#
_entry.id   AF-A0A934NF77-F1
#
_cell.length_a   1.000
_cell.length_b   1.000
_cell.length_c   1.000
_cell.angle_alpha   90.00
_cell.angle_beta   90.00
_cell.angle_gamma   90.00
#
_symmetry.space_group_name_H-M   'P 1'
#
loop_
_entity.id
_entity.type
_entity.pdbx_description
1 polymer ?
#
loop_
_entity_poly.entity_id
_entity_poly.type
_entity_poly.pdbx_seq_one_letter_code
_entity_poly.pdbx_strand_id
1 'polypeptide(L)'
;RASWARDYNVGQFAQEFADRLREELDFRIEARNTMEIAANMSGTPELAIPAVHQELSSARVLVLEWLDGVSVRQTAEIETLGYDRAKLAEVLLRTGVQQMLIDGVFHADPHPGNVMVLRDGRVGLIDFGAVSRLDAMQQS
;
A
#
# COMPACT_ATOMS: atom_id res chain seq x y z
N ARG A 1 -13.01 -33.02 31.75
CA ARG A 1 -11.90 -32.50 30.91
C ARG A 1 -12.40 -32.52 29.48
N ALA A 2 -12.77 -31.36 28.95
CA ALA A 2 -13.57 -31.29 27.75
C ALA A 2 -12.74 -31.69 26.52
N SER A 3 -13.14 -32.78 25.85
CA SER A 3 -12.44 -33.40 24.73
C SER A 3 -12.66 -32.70 23.39
N TRP A 4 -13.46 -31.63 23.34
CA TRP A 4 -13.77 -30.89 22.11
C TRP A 4 -12.62 -29.98 21.64
N ALA A 5 -11.65 -29.67 22.49
CA ALA A 5 -10.52 -28.80 22.16
C ALA A 5 -9.38 -29.52 21.42
N ARG A 6 -9.44 -30.85 21.26
CA ARG A 6 -8.45 -31.63 20.50
C ARG A 6 -8.81 -31.81 19.02
N ASP A 7 -10.07 -31.58 18.65
CA ASP A 7 -10.57 -31.84 17.29
C ASP A 7 -10.62 -30.58 16.41
N TYR A 8 -10.59 -29.39 17.00
CA TYR A 8 -10.24 -28.15 16.31
C TYR A 8 -8.80 -27.84 16.63
N ASN A 9 -7.94 -27.75 15.63
CA ASN A 9 -6.51 -27.53 15.80
C ASN A 9 -6.18 -26.10 16.29
N VAL A 10 -6.72 -25.70 17.44
CA VAL A 10 -6.63 -24.35 18.02
C VAL A 10 -5.17 -23.95 18.25
N GLY A 11 -4.31 -24.91 18.56
CA GLY A 11 -2.86 -24.70 18.66
C GLY A 11 -2.22 -24.32 17.32
N GLN A 12 -2.53 -25.05 16.24
CA GLN A 12 -2.06 -24.72 14.90
C GLN A 12 -2.61 -23.37 14.43
N PHE A 13 -3.91 -23.12 14.61
CA PHE A 13 -4.53 -21.85 14.24
C PHE A 13 -3.90 -20.67 15.00
N ALA A 14 -3.67 -20.80 16.30
CA ALA A 14 -3.03 -19.76 17.10
C ALA A 14 -1.58 -19.51 16.65
N GLN A 15 -0.85 -20.54 16.25
CA GLN A 15 0.51 -20.40 15.73
C GLN A 15 0.52 -19.72 14.36
N GLU A 16 -0.33 -20.15 13.42
CA GLU A 16 -0.49 -19.54 12.10
C GLU A 16 -0.91 -18.06 12.22
N PHE A 17 -1.84 -17.75 13.12
CA PHE A 17 -2.24 -16.38 13.41
C PHE A 17 -1.09 -15.55 13.98
N ALA A 18 -0.32 -16.10 14.94
CA ALA A 18 0.83 -15.41 15.50
C ALA A 18 1.95 -15.18 14.48
N ASP A 19 2.17 -16.12 13.56
CA ASP A 19 3.17 -15.98 12.50
C ASP A 19 2.74 -14.94 11.46
N ARG A 20 1.46 -14.93 11.05
CA ARG A 20 0.88 -13.86 10.21
C ARG A 20 1.01 -12.48 10.86
N LEU A 21 0.69 -12.36 12.14
CA LEU A 21 0.87 -11.09 12.86
C LEU A 21 2.34 -10.66 12.92
N ARG A 22 3.28 -11.59 13.07
CA ARG A 22 4.72 -11.25 13.06
C ARG A 22 5.19 -10.79 11.68
N GLU A 23 4.66 -11.38 10.62
CA GLU A 23 4.93 -10.93 9.24
C GLU A 23 4.37 -9.53 9.00
N GLU A 24 3.14 -9.24 9.46
CA GLU A 24 2.55 -7.89 9.38
C GLU A 24 3.32 -6.84 10.20
N LEU A 25 4.11 -7.26 11.21
CA LEU A 25 4.88 -6.37 12.08
C LEU A 25 6.31 -6.10 11.61
N ASP A 26 6.74 -6.64 10.47
CA ASP A 26 8.08 -6.37 9.92
C ASP A 26 8.04 -5.28 8.84
N PHE A 27 8.27 -4.03 9.24
CA PHE A 27 8.25 -2.88 8.32
C PHE A 27 9.32 -2.92 7.22
N ARG A 28 10.29 -3.84 7.27
CA ARG A 28 11.21 -4.05 6.13
C ARG A 28 10.49 -4.63 4.92
N ILE A 29 9.38 -5.35 5.14
CA ILE A 29 8.52 -5.86 4.07
C ILE A 29 7.85 -4.69 3.36
N GLU A 30 7.19 -3.80 4.12
CA GLU A 30 6.57 -2.59 3.60
C GLU A 30 7.58 -1.69 2.88
N ALA A 31 8.75 -1.42 3.49
CA ALA A 31 9.83 -0.68 2.85
C ALA A 31 10.18 -1.22 1.46
N ARG A 32 10.35 -2.55 1.34
CA ARG A 32 10.66 -3.20 0.06
C ARG A 32 9.52 -3.05 -0.94
N ASN A 33 8.28 -3.25 -0.51
CA ASN A 33 7.10 -3.09 -1.36
C ASN A 33 6.97 -1.66 -1.89
N THR A 34 7.15 -0.65 -1.02
CA THR A 34 7.13 0.77 -1.39
C THR A 34 8.18 1.08 -2.45
N MET A 35 9.42 0.61 -2.26
CA MET A 35 10.49 0.83 -3.25
C MET A 35 10.24 0.14 -4.59
N GLU A 36 9.69 -1.08 -4.57
CA GLU A 36 9.35 -1.83 -5.78
C GLU A 36 8.25 -1.13 -6.58
N ILE A 37 7.16 -0.73 -5.93
CA ILE A 37 6.07 -0.01 -6.59
C ILE A 37 6.54 1.37 -7.06
N ALA A 38 7.36 2.08 -6.27
CA ALA A 38 7.96 3.35 -6.68
C ALA A 38 8.78 3.20 -7.98
N ALA A 39 9.57 2.13 -8.09
CA ALA A 39 10.36 1.85 -9.29
C ALA A 39 9.47 1.55 -10.50
N ASN A 40 8.42 0.74 -10.34
CA ASN A 40 7.50 0.42 -11.43
C ASN A 40 6.70 1.64 -11.91
N MET A 41 6.45 2.60 -11.01
CA MET A 41 5.71 3.83 -11.30
C MET A 41 6.60 5.00 -11.76
N SER A 42 7.88 4.78 -12.05
CA SER A 42 8.79 5.87 -12.45
C SER A 42 8.37 6.61 -13.72
N GLY A 43 7.51 6.00 -14.55
CA GLY A 43 6.92 6.59 -15.75
C GLY A 43 5.62 7.37 -15.53
N THR A 44 5.15 7.52 -14.29
CA THR A 44 3.85 8.13 -13.95
C THR A 44 4.06 9.43 -13.15
N PRO A 45 4.33 10.58 -13.80
CA PRO A 45 4.69 11.82 -13.11
C PRO A 45 3.55 12.42 -12.26
N GLU A 46 2.30 12.04 -12.52
CA GLU A 46 1.15 12.47 -11.74
C GLU A 46 1.01 11.72 -10.41
N LEU A 47 1.81 10.67 -10.20
CA LEU A 47 1.85 9.87 -8.98
C LEU A 47 3.06 10.25 -8.12
N ALA A 48 2.86 10.23 -6.80
CA ALA A 48 3.90 10.38 -5.80
C ALA A 48 3.87 9.19 -4.85
N ILE A 49 4.99 8.51 -4.74
CA ILE A 49 5.24 7.45 -3.76
C ILE A 49 6.42 7.93 -2.92
N PRO A 50 6.33 7.96 -1.59
CA PRO A 50 7.38 8.53 -0.77
C PRO A 50 8.65 7.69 -0.88
N ALA A 51 9.81 8.35 -0.95
CA ALA A 51 11.08 7.65 -0.83
C ALA A 51 11.22 6.98 0.54
N VAL A 52 11.81 5.78 0.57
CA VAL A 52 12.12 5.08 1.82
C VAL A 52 13.51 5.46 2.31
N HIS A 53 13.61 5.96 3.53
CA HIS A 53 14.88 6.19 4.23
C HIS A 53 15.35 4.87 4.86
N GLN A 54 15.97 4.01 4.06
CA GLN A 54 16.33 2.63 4.47
C GLN A 54 17.26 2.60 5.68
N GLU A 55 18.22 3.53 5.75
CA GLU A 55 19.19 3.67 6.82
C GLU A 55 18.56 4.08 8.17
N LEU A 56 17.36 4.66 8.14
CA LEU A 56 16.58 5.04 9.32
C LEU A 56 15.45 4.04 9.62
N SER A 57 15.26 3.05 8.75
CA SER A 57 14.19 2.06 8.85
C SER A 57 14.70 0.73 9.43
N SER A 58 13.82 0.01 10.10
CA SER A 58 14.10 -1.28 10.72
C SER A 58 12.85 -2.15 10.70
N ALA A 59 12.90 -3.35 11.28
CA ALA A 59 11.70 -4.18 11.42
C ALA A 59 10.56 -3.50 12.21
N ARG A 60 10.86 -2.52 13.07
CA ARG A 60 9.89 -1.91 13.99
C ARG A 60 9.62 -0.43 13.74
N VAL A 61 10.33 0.18 12.81
CA VAL A 61 10.16 1.59 12.43
C VAL A 61 10.35 1.72 10.93
N LEU A 62 9.40 2.36 10.24
CA LEU A 62 9.52 2.76 8.85
C LEU A 62 9.65 4.28 8.76
N VAL A 63 10.64 4.76 8.01
CA VAL A 63 10.84 6.19 7.77
C VAL A 63 10.69 6.48 6.29
N LEU A 64 9.72 7.34 5.96
CA LEU A 64 9.35 7.71 4.60
C LEU A 64 9.53 9.21 4.37
N GLU A 65 9.74 9.60 3.13
CA GLU A 65 9.64 10.98 2.68
C GLU A 65 8.28 11.56 3.08
N TRP A 66 8.30 12.79 3.57
CA TRP A 66 7.06 13.50 3.87
C TRP A 66 6.40 14.01 2.59
N LEU A 67 5.15 13.59 2.35
CA LEU A 67 4.34 14.12 1.27
C LEU A 67 3.38 15.20 1.79
N ASP A 68 3.48 16.42 1.26
CA ASP A 68 2.59 17.52 1.63
C ASP A 68 1.29 17.49 0.83
N GLY A 69 0.23 17.00 1.47
CA GLY A 69 -1.07 16.84 0.85
C GLY A 69 -2.21 16.64 1.84
N VAL A 70 -3.39 16.43 1.28
CA VAL A 70 -4.65 16.24 2.00
C VAL A 70 -5.17 14.84 1.69
N SER A 71 -5.56 14.07 2.71
CA SER A 71 -6.17 12.76 2.49
C SER A 71 -7.45 12.87 1.65
N VAL A 72 -7.68 11.91 0.75
CA VAL A 72 -8.90 11.89 -0.09
C VAL A 72 -10.21 11.81 0.71
N ARG A 73 -10.14 11.47 2.00
CA ARG A 73 -11.27 11.48 2.94
C ARG A 73 -11.75 12.90 3.31
N GLN A 74 -10.88 13.90 3.19
CA GLN A 74 -11.16 15.28 3.60
C GLN A 74 -11.67 16.09 2.41
N THR A 75 -12.86 15.75 1.93
CA THR A 75 -13.41 16.29 0.68
C THR A 75 -13.51 17.81 0.66
N ALA A 76 -13.86 18.44 1.79
CA ALA A 76 -13.94 19.89 1.90
C ALA A 76 -12.58 20.57 1.70
N GLU A 77 -11.49 19.99 2.22
CA GLU A 77 -10.14 20.54 2.04
C GLU A 77 -9.66 20.35 0.60
N ILE A 78 -9.95 19.21 -0.02
CA ILE A 78 -9.63 18.96 -1.44
C ILE A 78 -10.33 19.98 -2.35
N GLU A 79 -11.57 20.34 -2.04
CA GLU A 79 -12.31 21.37 -2.78
C GLU A 79 -11.61 22.73 -2.73
N THR A 80 -10.95 23.06 -1.62
CA THR A 80 -10.17 24.31 -1.50
C THR A 80 -8.87 24.29 -2.32
N LEU A 81 -8.31 23.11 -2.59
CA LEU A 81 -7.14 22.96 -3.47
C LEU A 81 -7.49 23.21 -4.96
N GLY A 82 -8.76 23.07 -5.34
CA GLY A 82 -9.24 23.41 -6.68
C GLY A 82 -8.81 22.46 -7.80
N TYR A 83 -8.29 21.27 -7.48
CA TYR A 83 -7.90 20.27 -8.47
C TYR A 83 -9.10 19.52 -9.07
N ASP A 84 -8.94 19.09 -10.32
CA ASP A 84 -9.94 18.31 -11.03
C ASP A 84 -10.02 16.88 -10.48
N ARG A 85 -11.10 16.60 -9.74
CA ARG A 85 -11.33 15.31 -9.09
C ARG A 85 -11.46 14.15 -10.09
N ALA A 86 -11.95 14.42 -11.31
CA ALA A 86 -12.06 13.39 -12.33
C ALA A 86 -10.68 12.96 -12.82
N LYS A 87 -9.76 13.92 -13.03
CA LYS A 87 -8.37 13.62 -13.39
C LYS A 87 -7.63 12.88 -12.28
N LEU A 88 -7.81 13.26 -11.02
CA LEU A 88 -7.21 12.56 -9.89
C LEU A 88 -7.70 11.10 -9.80
N ALA A 89 -9.00 10.87 -10.01
CA ALA A 89 -9.58 9.53 -10.05
C ALA A 89 -9.07 8.71 -11.25
N GLU A 90 -8.89 9.35 -12.42
CA GLU A 90 -8.31 8.71 -13.60
C GLU A 90 -6.87 8.26 -13.36
N VAL A 91 -6.04 9.11 -12.73
CA VAL A 91 -4.66 8.75 -12.34
C VAL A 91 -4.65 7.56 -11.40
N LEU A 92 -5.52 7.54 -10.38
CA LEU A 92 -5.64 6.42 -9.45
C LEU A 92 -6.05 5.13 -10.14
N LEU A 93 -7.07 5.18 -11.01
CA LEU A 93 -7.55 4.02 -11.74
C LEU A 93 -6.46 3.46 -12.67
N ARG A 94 -5.82 4.33 -13.45
CA ARG A 94 -4.73 3.96 -14.36
C ARG A 94 -3.57 3.32 -13.62
N THR A 95 -3.20 3.88 -12.47
CA THR A 95 -2.14 3.35 -11.60
C THR A 95 -2.49 1.95 -11.09
N GLY A 96 -3.71 1.74 -10.60
CA GLY A 96 -4.16 0.43 -10.13
C GLY A 96 -4.16 -0.62 -11.25
N VAL A 97 -4.64 -0.25 -12.44
CA VAL A 97 -4.64 -1.14 -13.61
C VAL A 97 -3.22 -1.51 -14.04
N GLN A 98 -2.29 -0.54 -14.06
CA GLN A 98 -0.88 -0.81 -14.39
C GLN A 98 -0.25 -1.77 -13.37
N GLN A 99 -0.39 -1.50 -12.08
CA GLN A 99 0.12 -2.37 -11.02
C GLN A 99 -0.37 -3.82 -11.16
N MET A 100 -1.67 -3.99 -11.45
CA MET A 100 -2.27 -5.32 -11.59
C MET A 100 -1.86 -6.01 -12.89
N LEU A 101 -2.08 -5.37 -14.04
CA LEU A 101 -2.03 -6.03 -15.35
C LEU A 101 -0.65 -5.96 -16.02
N ILE A 102 0.18 -5.00 -15.62
CA ILE A 102 1.50 -4.78 -16.23
C ILE A 102 2.58 -5.24 -15.26
N ASP A 103 2.56 -4.74 -14.02
CA ASP A 103 3.64 -5.01 -13.07
C ASP A 103 3.47 -6.34 -12.33
N GLY A 104 2.23 -6.87 -12.27
CA GLY A 104 1.91 -8.09 -11.54
C GLY A 104 2.08 -7.98 -10.02
N VAL A 105 2.29 -6.77 -9.50
CA VAL A 105 2.44 -6.45 -8.09
C VAL A 105 1.57 -5.24 -7.81
N PHE A 106 0.55 -5.42 -6.98
CA PHE A 106 -0.44 -4.38 -6.74
C PHE A 106 -0.74 -4.18 -5.28
N HIS A 107 -1.06 -2.93 -4.95
CA HIS A 107 -1.55 -2.55 -3.64
C HIS A 107 -2.88 -3.25 -3.37
N ALA A 108 -2.89 -4.19 -2.43
CA ALA A 108 -4.03 -5.09 -2.20
C ALA A 108 -5.20 -4.40 -1.48
N ASP A 109 -4.94 -3.29 -0.79
CA ASP A 109 -5.94 -2.52 -0.06
C ASP A 109 -5.75 -1.00 -0.25
N PRO A 110 -6.15 -0.42 -1.41
CA PRO A 110 -6.08 1.01 -1.64
C PRO A 110 -7.17 1.74 -0.85
N HIS A 111 -7.16 1.59 0.47
CA HIS A 111 -8.05 2.31 1.37
C HIS A 111 -7.89 3.81 1.13
N PRO A 112 -8.98 4.60 1.04
CA PRO A 112 -8.94 6.06 1.09
C PRO A 112 -8.01 6.71 2.14
N GLY A 113 -7.62 6.01 3.21
CA GLY A 113 -6.62 6.51 4.17
C GLY A 113 -5.21 6.63 3.57
N ASN A 114 -4.89 5.80 2.60
CA ASN A 114 -3.57 5.64 1.99
C ASN A 114 -3.40 6.46 0.72
N VAL A 115 -4.39 7.30 0.40
CA VAL A 115 -4.42 8.13 -0.80
C VAL A 115 -4.54 9.59 -0.42
N MET A 116 -3.70 10.42 -1.03
CA MET A 116 -3.62 11.86 -0.78
C MET A 116 -3.68 12.65 -2.10
N VAL A 117 -4.21 13.86 -2.02
CA VAL A 117 -4.06 14.89 -3.05
C VAL A 117 -2.97 15.84 -2.58
N LEU A 118 -1.83 15.86 -3.27
CA LEU A 118 -0.70 16.69 -2.91
C LEU A 118 -0.92 18.14 -3.32
N ARG A 119 -0.28 19.07 -2.62
CA ARG A 119 -0.37 20.52 -2.91
C ARG A 119 0.28 20.94 -4.23
N ASP A 120 1.01 20.04 -4.87
CA ASP A 120 1.55 20.23 -6.22
C ASP A 120 0.63 19.63 -7.31
N GLY A 121 -0.50 19.06 -6.93
CA GLY A 121 -1.50 18.48 -7.83
C GLY A 121 -1.31 17.00 -8.15
N ARG A 122 -0.29 16.33 -7.59
CA ARG A 122 -0.09 14.88 -7.74
C ARG A 122 -0.99 14.08 -6.81
N VAL A 123 -1.16 12.80 -7.14
CA VAL A 123 -1.78 11.79 -6.27
C VAL A 123 -0.68 11.13 -5.43
N GLY A 124 -0.77 11.20 -4.11
CA GLY A 124 0.11 10.51 -3.18
C GLY A 124 -0.42 9.14 -2.77
N LEU A 125 0.42 8.10 -2.79
CA LEU A 125 0.15 6.78 -2.21
C LEU A 125 1.19 6.48 -1.12
N ILE A 126 0.76 6.19 0.11
CA ILE A 126 1.65 6.22 1.30
C ILE A 126 1.78 4.91 2.09
N ASP A 127 1.00 3.88 1.78
CA ASP A 127 1.02 2.60 2.48
C ASP A 127 1.13 1.48 1.45
N PHE A 128 2.08 0.58 1.66
CA PHE A 128 2.28 -0.61 0.84
C PHE A 128 2.56 -1.84 1.73
N GLY A 129 2.00 -1.84 2.94
CA GLY A 129 2.16 -2.92 3.91
C GLY A 129 1.63 -4.26 3.37
N ALA A 130 0.56 -4.21 2.59
CA ALA A 130 -0.01 -5.37 1.90
C ALA A 130 0.01 -5.20 0.38
N VAL A 131 0.83 -6.02 -0.29
CA VAL A 131 0.84 -6.16 -1.74
C VAL A 131 0.48 -7.57 -2.15
N SER A 132 -0.28 -7.69 -3.23
CA SER A 132 -0.60 -8.95 -3.88
C SER A 132 0.27 -9.12 -5.11
N ARG A 133 0.70 -10.36 -5.38
CA ARG A 133 1.49 -10.72 -6.55
C ARG A 133 0.70 -11.70 -7.41
N LEU A 134 0.60 -11.44 -8.70
CA LEU A 134 0.02 -12.37 -9.65
C LEU A 134 1.12 -13.31 -10.13
N ASP A 135 0.93 -14.62 -9.95
CA ASP A 135 1.83 -15.62 -10.54
C ASP A 135 1.70 -15.60 -12.08
N ALA A 136 2.78 -15.93 -12.79
CA ALA A 136 2.84 -15.92 -14.26
C ALA A 136 1.74 -16.76 -14.94
N MET A 137 1.11 -17.71 -14.21
CA MET A 137 0.00 -18.53 -14.69
C MET A 137 -1.37 -17.82 -14.64
N GLN A 138 -1.47 -16.67 -13.98
CA GLN A 138 -2.69 -15.85 -13.86
C GLN A 138 -2.67 -14.60 -14.76
N GLN A 139 -1.55 -14.36 -15.47
CA GLN A 139 -1.39 -13.27 -16.44
C GLN A 139 -1.55 -13.73 -17.92
N SER A 140 -1.91 -15.00 -18.15
CA SER A 140 -2.12 -15.59 -19.49
C SER A 140 -3.58 -15.60 -19.91
#